data_AF-A0A9N9KDG8-F1
#
_entry.id   AF-A0A9N9KDG8-F1
#
_cell.length_a   1.000
_cell.length_b   1.000
_cell.length_c   1.000
_cell.angle_alpha   90.00
_cell.angle_beta   90.00
_cell.angle_gamma   90.00
#
_symmetry.space_group_name_H-M   'P 1'
#
loop_
_entity.id
_entity.type
_entity.pdbx_description
1 polymer ?
#
loop_
_entity_poly.entity_id
_entity_poly.type
_entity_poly.pdbx_seq_one_letter_code
_entity_poly.pdbx_strand_id
1 'polypeptide(L)'
;SYPGVVESLKIVTREKTERIARFAFDFALKNGRKKVTCVHKANIMKLGDGLFLNTCRQIAEGYKSSGIEFDDMIVDNCSMQLVSRPQQFDVMVMPNLYGNIVSNVGAALVGGPGIIPGANIGREYALFEP
;
A
#
# COMPACT_ATOMS: atom_id res chain seq x y z
N SER A 1 -29.94 -12.94 3.26
CA SER A 1 -30.02 -11.47 3.33
C SER A 1 -31.45 -11.09 3.68
N TYR A 2 -31.63 -10.03 4.45
CA TYR A 2 -32.95 -9.44 4.71
C TYR A 2 -33.18 -8.30 3.68
N PRO A 3 -34.41 -8.04 3.20
CA PRO A 3 -34.65 -6.92 2.29
C PRO A 3 -34.10 -5.60 2.85
N GLY A 4 -33.26 -4.92 2.08
CA GLY A 4 -32.61 -3.67 2.49
C GLY A 4 -31.34 -3.82 3.35
N VAL A 5 -30.92 -5.04 3.70
CA VAL A 5 -29.70 -5.30 4.48
C VAL A 5 -28.65 -5.99 3.62
N VAL A 6 -27.49 -5.34 3.51
CA VAL A 6 -26.30 -5.85 2.82
C VAL A 6 -25.16 -5.96 3.83
N GLU A 7 -24.45 -7.08 3.78
CA GLU A 7 -23.26 -7.33 4.60
C GLU A 7 -22.03 -7.36 3.71
N SER A 8 -20.91 -6.84 4.21
CA SER A 8 -19.61 -6.91 3.54
C SER A 8 -18.56 -7.42 4.51
N LEU A 9 -17.83 -8.45 4.10
CA LEU A 9 -16.78 -9.07 4.89
C LEU A 9 -15.41 -8.62 4.38
N LYS A 10 -14.65 -7.94 5.23
CA LYS A 10 -13.25 -7.60 4.97
C LYS A 10 -12.34 -8.58 5.69
N ILE A 11 -11.51 -9.30 4.93
CA ILE A 11 -10.56 -10.27 5.47
C ILE A 11 -9.14 -9.72 5.31
N VAL A 12 -8.42 -9.62 6.42
CA VAL A 12 -6.99 -9.31 6.45
C VAL A 12 -6.26 -10.44 7.15
N THR A 13 -5.17 -10.92 6.56
CA THR A 13 -4.36 -12.00 7.13
C THR A 13 -2.93 -11.53 7.28
N ARG A 14 -2.26 -12.01 8.34
CA ARG A 14 -0.85 -11.70 8.61
C ARG A 14 0.04 -12.17 7.45
N GLU A 15 -0.09 -13.43 7.04
CA GLU A 15 0.71 -14.02 5.96
C GLU A 15 0.68 -13.19 4.66
N LYS A 16 -0.52 -12.81 4.18
CA LYS A 16 -0.63 -12.00 2.95
C LYS A 16 -0.04 -10.59 3.14
N THR A 17 -0.16 -10.03 4.35
CA THR A 17 0.42 -8.72 4.66
C THR A 17 1.94 -8.78 4.70
N GLU A 18 2.52 -9.80 5.35
CA GLU A 18 3.97 -10.00 5.38
C GLU A 18 4.53 -10.12 3.97
N ARG A 19 3.84 -10.86 3.09
CA ARG A 19 4.24 -11.03 1.70
C ARG A 19 4.31 -9.72 0.94
N ILE A 20 3.26 -8.89 1.01
CA ILE A 20 3.24 -7.60 0.28
C ILE A 20 4.19 -6.58 0.90
N ALA A 21 4.36 -6.59 2.23
CA ALA A 21 5.31 -5.73 2.92
C ALA A 21 6.75 -6.05 2.50
N ARG A 22 7.15 -7.34 2.54
CA ARG A 22 8.48 -7.77 2.05
C ARG A 22 8.69 -7.39 0.59
N PHE A 23 7.70 -7.62 -0.26
CA PHE A 23 7.77 -7.22 -1.66
C PHE A 23 8.04 -5.71 -1.82
N ALA A 24 7.34 -4.86 -1.07
CA ALA A 24 7.53 -3.41 -1.12
C ALA A 24 8.95 -2.99 -0.71
N PHE A 25 9.49 -3.58 0.37
CA PHE A 25 10.86 -3.31 0.81
C PHE A 25 11.92 -3.86 -0.15
N ASP A 26 11.75 -5.08 -0.64
CA ASP A 26 12.64 -5.68 -1.63
C ASP A 26 12.64 -4.88 -2.94
N PHE A 27 11.46 -4.39 -3.35
CA PHE A 27 11.32 -3.50 -4.50
C PHE A 27 12.05 -2.18 -4.25
N ALA A 28 11.88 -1.58 -3.07
CA ALA A 28 12.57 -0.35 -2.71
C ALA A 28 14.09 -0.53 -2.78
N LEU A 29 14.62 -1.62 -2.21
CA LEU A 29 16.03 -1.95 -2.27
C LEU A 29 16.56 -2.09 -3.69
N LYS A 30 15.91 -2.94 -4.49
CA LYS A 30 16.35 -3.25 -5.86
C LYS A 30 16.33 -2.03 -6.78
N ASN A 31 15.46 -1.07 -6.50
CA ASN A 31 15.27 0.13 -7.32
C ASN A 31 15.87 1.40 -6.71
N GLY A 32 16.70 1.28 -5.67
CA GLY A 32 17.37 2.42 -5.03
C GLY A 32 16.42 3.45 -4.41
N ARG A 33 15.22 3.00 -4.00
CA ARG A 33 14.24 3.83 -3.28
C ARG A 33 14.61 3.92 -1.81
N LYS A 34 14.24 5.03 -1.18
CA LYS A 34 14.73 5.38 0.17
C LYS A 34 13.65 5.29 1.23
N LYS A 35 12.37 5.26 0.84
CA LYS A 35 11.27 5.27 1.80
C LYS A 35 10.11 4.35 1.40
N VAL A 36 9.56 3.64 2.39
CA VAL A 36 8.33 2.85 2.27
C VAL A 36 7.28 3.37 3.24
N THR A 37 6.15 3.86 2.71
CA THR A 37 5.01 4.36 3.48
C THR A 37 3.89 3.33 3.54
N CYS A 38 3.50 2.92 4.75
CA CYS A 38 2.34 2.05 4.97
C CYS A 38 1.05 2.88 5.08
N VAL A 39 0.12 2.72 4.13
CA VAL A 39 -1.17 3.43 4.14
C VAL A 39 -2.28 2.54 4.69
N HIS A 40 -3.03 3.05 5.67
CA HIS A 40 -4.03 2.27 6.42
C HIS A 40 -5.17 3.14 6.97
N LYS A 41 -6.17 2.54 7.62
CA LYS A 41 -7.27 3.20 8.34
C LYS A 41 -7.42 2.63 9.76
N ALA A 42 -6.31 2.36 10.42
CA ALA A 42 -6.28 1.71 11.74
C ALA A 42 -6.90 2.57 12.87
N ASN A 43 -7.12 3.87 12.63
CA ASN A 43 -7.86 4.74 13.55
C ASN A 43 -9.35 4.33 13.69
N ILE A 44 -9.94 3.75 12.65
CA ILE A 44 -11.31 3.21 12.65
C ILE A 44 -11.28 1.68 12.66
N MET A 45 -10.58 1.05 11.70
CA MET A 45 -10.46 -0.40 11.60
C MET A 45 -9.31 -0.93 12.44
N LYS A 46 -9.45 -0.82 13.76
CA LYS A 46 -8.40 -1.13 14.73
C LYS A 46 -7.86 -2.57 14.63
N LEU A 47 -8.69 -3.53 14.24
CA LEU A 47 -8.28 -4.94 14.11
C LEU A 47 -7.73 -5.24 12.73
N GLY A 48 -8.52 -5.07 11.67
CA GLY A 48 -8.09 -5.41 10.30
C GLY A 48 -6.89 -4.58 9.83
N ASP A 49 -7.00 -3.25 9.91
CA ASP A 49 -5.92 -2.36 9.47
C ASP A 49 -4.84 -2.19 10.53
N GLY A 50 -5.18 -2.38 11.81
CA GLY A 50 -4.16 -2.48 12.85
C GLY A 50 -3.27 -3.71 12.66
N LEU A 51 -3.83 -4.86 12.28
CA LEU A 51 -3.03 -6.03 11.90
C LEU A 51 -2.13 -5.71 10.71
N PHE A 52 -2.67 -5.04 9.68
CA PHE A 52 -1.89 -4.66 8.51
C PHE A 52 -0.69 -3.78 8.90
N LEU A 53 -0.95 -2.68 9.60
CA LEU A 53 0.06 -1.72 10.05
C LEU A 53 1.13 -2.36 10.94
N ASN A 54 0.72 -3.13 11.95
CA ASN A 54 1.66 -3.77 12.88
C ASN A 54 2.54 -4.79 12.17
N THR A 55 1.98 -5.51 11.20
CA THR A 55 2.75 -6.47 10.39
C THR A 55 3.77 -5.73 9.51
N CYS A 56 3.37 -4.64 8.84
CA CYS A 56 4.31 -3.82 8.07
C CYS A 56 5.45 -3.27 8.94
N ARG A 57 5.13 -2.75 10.14
CA ARG A 57 6.13 -2.30 11.14
C ARG A 57 7.10 -3.41 11.52
N GLN A 58 6.59 -4.60 11.82
CA GLN A 58 7.43 -5.75 12.18
C GLN A 58 8.37 -6.16 11.03
N ILE A 59 7.89 -6.12 9.78
CA ILE A 59 8.73 -6.41 8.61
C ILE A 59 9.79 -5.34 8.41
N ALA A 60 9.44 -4.06 8.61
CA ALA A 60 10.37 -2.94 8.48
C ALA A 60 11.60 -3.06 9.39
N GLU A 61 11.46 -3.65 10.58
CA GLU A 61 12.59 -3.95 11.49
C GLU A 61 13.69 -4.78 10.80
N GLY A 62 13.31 -5.73 9.96
CA GLY A 62 14.25 -6.57 9.20
C GLY A 62 15.00 -5.83 8.08
N TYR A 63 14.55 -4.63 7.70
CA TYR A 63 15.15 -3.81 6.64
C TYR A 63 15.88 -2.57 7.19
N LYS A 64 15.92 -2.35 8.51
CA LYS A 64 16.58 -1.17 9.11
C LYS A 64 18.04 -0.99 8.69
N SER A 65 18.79 -2.09 8.57
CA SER A 65 20.20 -2.07 8.15
C SER A 65 20.40 -1.65 6.69
N SER A 66 19.33 -1.65 5.90
CA SER A 66 19.39 -1.24 4.49
C SER A 66 19.31 0.27 4.26
N GLY A 67 19.00 1.05 5.31
CA GLY A 67 18.82 2.50 5.21
C GLY A 67 17.49 2.95 4.61
N ILE A 68 16.54 2.03 4.37
CA ILE A 68 15.18 2.38 3.98
C ILE A 68 14.42 2.93 5.18
N GLU A 69 13.88 4.14 5.03
CA GLU A 69 12.98 4.74 6.00
C GLU A 69 11.59 4.11 5.91
N PHE A 70 10.96 3.90 7.07
CA PHE A 70 9.59 3.43 7.17
C PHE A 70 8.74 4.45 7.91
N ASP A 71 7.63 4.86 7.29
CA ASP A 71 6.59 5.67 7.90
C ASP A 71 5.20 5.05 7.64
N ASP A 72 4.20 5.55 8.36
CA ASP A 72 2.80 5.18 8.15
C ASP A 72 1.90 6.41 8.08
N MET A 73 0.80 6.27 7.35
CA MET A 73 -0.15 7.36 7.15
C MET A 73 -1.58 6.83 7.06
N ILE A 74 -2.52 7.53 7.71
CA ILE A 74 -3.94 7.25 7.52
C ILE A 74 -4.37 7.61 6.09
N VAL A 75 -5.22 6.78 5.46
CA VAL A 75 -5.58 6.91 4.03
C VAL A 75 -6.22 8.25 3.67
N ASP A 76 -6.99 8.86 4.57
CA ASP A 76 -7.58 10.18 4.34
C ASP A 76 -6.50 11.25 4.22
N ASN A 77 -5.53 11.25 5.15
CA ASN A 77 -4.40 12.18 5.10
C ASN A 77 -3.51 11.88 3.89
N CYS A 78 -3.29 10.61 3.56
CA CYS A 78 -2.56 10.22 2.34
C CYS A 78 -3.22 10.81 1.09
N SER A 79 -4.55 10.74 0.99
CA SER A 79 -5.30 11.32 -0.14
C SER A 79 -5.12 12.84 -0.22
N MET A 80 -5.21 13.56 0.91
CA MET A 80 -4.95 15.00 0.96
C MET A 80 -3.49 15.35 0.58
N GLN A 81 -2.53 14.57 1.07
CA GLN A 81 -1.11 14.81 0.85
C GLN A 81 -0.69 14.47 -0.59
N LEU A 82 -1.32 13.49 -1.24
CA LEU A 82 -1.04 13.15 -2.64
C LEU A 82 -1.38 14.30 -3.58
N VAL A 83 -2.49 15.00 -3.37
CA VAL A 83 -2.86 16.14 -4.21
C VAL A 83 -2.13 17.44 -3.83
N SER A 84 -1.69 17.56 -2.57
CA SER A 84 -1.06 18.79 -2.07
C SER A 84 0.46 18.80 -2.20
N ARG A 85 1.11 17.67 -1.88
CA ARG A 85 2.58 17.53 -1.87
C ARG A 85 2.97 16.07 -2.17
N PRO A 86 2.77 15.58 -3.40
CA PRO A 86 3.04 14.18 -3.76
C PRO A 86 4.52 13.79 -3.65
N GLN A 87 5.45 14.76 -3.76
CA GLN A 87 6.90 14.53 -3.77
C GLN A 87 7.46 13.99 -2.45
N GLN A 88 6.64 13.96 -1.39
CA GLN A 88 7.04 13.35 -0.12
C GLN A 88 6.91 11.82 -0.11
N PHE A 89 6.22 11.23 -1.08
CA PHE A 89 6.04 9.78 -1.19
C PHE A 89 7.09 9.16 -2.12
N ASP A 90 7.46 7.93 -1.83
CA ASP A 90 8.39 7.14 -2.66
C ASP A 90 7.74 5.79 -2.97
N VAL A 91 7.94 4.75 -2.15
CA VAL A 91 7.17 3.50 -2.25
C VAL A 91 6.01 3.52 -1.26
N MET A 92 4.81 3.18 -1.72
CA MET A 92 3.62 3.09 -0.86
C MET A 92 3.08 1.66 -0.85
N VAL A 93 2.77 1.13 0.34
CA VAL A 93 2.19 -0.20 0.53
C VAL A 93 0.86 -0.09 1.27
N MET A 94 -0.19 -0.74 0.74
CA MET A 94 -1.54 -0.59 1.28
C MET A 94 -2.47 -1.76 0.93
N PRO A 95 -3.58 -1.95 1.67
CA PRO A 95 -4.63 -2.89 1.32
C PRO A 95 -5.29 -2.59 -0.04
N ASN A 96 -5.83 -3.63 -0.67
CA ASN A 96 -6.40 -3.62 -2.02
C ASN A 96 -7.34 -2.42 -2.29
N LEU A 97 -8.34 -2.20 -1.44
CA LEU A 97 -9.32 -1.13 -1.62
C LEU A 97 -8.68 0.27 -1.72
N TYR A 98 -7.67 0.54 -0.89
CA TYR A 98 -6.99 1.84 -0.91
C TYR A 98 -6.05 1.96 -2.09
N GLY A 99 -5.37 0.87 -2.46
CA GLY A 99 -4.51 0.83 -3.64
C GLY A 99 -5.26 1.22 -4.90
N ASN A 100 -6.49 0.73 -5.08
CA ASN A 100 -7.32 1.09 -6.23
C ASN A 100 -7.66 2.60 -6.26
N ILE A 101 -8.01 3.20 -5.12
CA ILE A 101 -8.33 4.64 -5.06
C ILE A 101 -7.07 5.49 -5.25
N VAL A 102 -6.01 5.19 -4.49
CA VAL A 102 -4.77 5.97 -4.48
C VAL A 102 -4.04 5.90 -5.82
N SER A 103 -4.05 4.74 -6.49
CA SER A 103 -3.45 4.62 -7.83
C SER A 103 -4.14 5.50 -8.87
N ASN A 104 -5.48 5.65 -8.81
CA ASN A 104 -6.21 6.59 -9.66
C ASN A 104 -5.86 8.06 -9.37
N VAL A 105 -5.64 8.42 -8.11
CA VAL A 105 -5.14 9.76 -7.75
C VAL A 105 -3.74 9.96 -8.34
N GLY A 106 -2.85 8.98 -8.16
CA GLY A 106 -1.51 8.97 -8.77
C GLY A 106 -1.57 9.13 -10.29
N ALA A 107 -2.54 8.48 -10.93
CA ALA A 107 -2.74 8.58 -12.37
C ALA A 107 -3.10 9.98 -12.83
N ALA A 108 -4.02 10.63 -12.12
CA ALA A 108 -4.41 12.00 -12.41
C ALA A 108 -3.22 12.98 -12.29
N LEU A 109 -2.32 12.75 -11.33
CA LEU A 109 -1.14 13.61 -11.11
C LEU A 109 -0.14 13.60 -12.27
N VAL A 110 -0.09 12.51 -13.05
CA VAL A 110 0.89 12.36 -14.14
C VAL A 110 0.32 12.58 -15.54
N GLY A 111 -0.98 12.87 -15.67
CA GLY A 111 -1.64 13.13 -16.95
C GLY A 111 -2.63 12.06 -17.42
N GLY A 112 -3.02 11.14 -16.52
CA GLY A 112 -4.05 10.14 -16.75
C GLY A 112 -3.53 8.70 -16.86
N PRO A 113 -4.44 7.71 -16.89
CA PRO A 113 -4.09 6.29 -16.83
C PRO A 113 -3.36 5.78 -18.08
N GLY A 114 -3.47 6.45 -19.24
CA GLY A 114 -2.94 5.96 -20.52
C GLY A 114 -1.42 5.88 -20.62
N ILE A 115 -0.67 6.39 -19.64
CA ILE A 115 0.79 6.41 -19.63
C ILE A 115 1.40 5.69 -18.42
N ILE A 116 0.57 5.00 -17.63
CA ILE A 116 1.00 4.35 -16.39
C ILE A 116 1.24 2.89 -16.68
N PRO A 117 2.42 2.35 -16.35
CA PRO A 117 2.65 0.92 -16.41
C PRO A 117 2.18 0.24 -15.13
N GLY A 118 1.56 -0.92 -15.27
CA GLY A 118 1.19 -1.82 -14.18
C GLY A 118 1.90 -3.18 -14.27
N ALA A 119 2.03 -3.84 -13.13
CA ALA A 119 2.51 -5.20 -13.06
C ALA A 119 1.89 -5.94 -11.86
N ASN A 120 1.41 -7.15 -12.12
CA ASN A 120 0.94 -8.09 -11.11
C ASN A 120 2.01 -9.17 -10.92
N ILE A 121 2.65 -9.15 -9.76
CA ILE A 121 3.79 -10.03 -9.47
C ILE A 121 3.39 -11.11 -8.45
N GLY A 122 3.46 -12.36 -8.88
CA GLY A 122 3.37 -13.55 -8.03
C GLY A 122 4.75 -14.13 -7.73
N ARG A 123 4.78 -15.28 -7.04
CA ARG A 123 6.03 -16.00 -6.74
C ARG A 123 6.65 -16.63 -7.99
N GLU A 124 5.81 -17.20 -8.85
CA GLU A 124 6.21 -17.99 -10.03
C GLU A 124 5.88 -17.30 -11.34
N TYR A 125 4.91 -16.38 -11.33
CA TYR A 125 4.36 -15.74 -12.52
C TYR A 125 4.35 -14.22 -12.38
N ALA A 126 4.46 -13.52 -13.50
CA ALA A 126 4.30 -12.09 -13.60
C ALA A 126 3.40 -11.76 -14.79
N LEU A 127 2.47 -10.83 -14.61
CA LEU A 127 1.62 -10.27 -15.66
C LEU A 127 1.87 -8.77 -15.73
N PHE A 128 2.13 -8.25 -16.93
CA PHE A 128 2.33 -6.82 -17.18
C PHE A 128 1.14 -6.30 -17.96
N GLU A 129 0.53 -5.23 -17.46
CA GLU A 129 -0.65 -4.59 -18.04
C GLU A 129 -0.64 -3.09 -17.73
N PRO A 130 -1.34 -2.24 -18.50
CA PRO A 130 -1.47 -0.81 -18.19
C PRO A 130 -2.15 -0.55 -16.84
#